data_AF-A0A6M1SMA2-F1
#
_entry.id   AF-A0A6M1SMA2-F1
#
_cell.length_a   1.000
_cell.length_b   1.000
_cell.length_c   1.000
_cell.angle_alpha   90.00
_cell.angle_beta   90.00
_cell.angle_gamma   90.00
#
_symmetry.space_group_name_H-M   'P 1'
#
loop_
_entity.id
_entity.type
_entity.pdbx_description
1 polymer ?
#
loop_
_entity_poly.entity_id
_entity_poly.type
_entity_poly.pdbx_seq_one_letter_code
_entity_poly.pdbx_strand_id
1 'polypeptide(L)' 'GHDAMFIGRVAPAAMIFIPCKDGISHNEIESATPEHVHAGCNVLLHAMLEAAGIEDGE' A
#
# COMPACT_ATOMS: atom_id res chain seq x y z
N GLY A 1 -1.77 -0.32 -14.69
CA GLY A 1 -0.32 -0.21 -14.37
C GLY A 1 -0.16 0.80 -13.26
N HIS A 2 0.96 0.77 -12.53
CA HIS A 2 1.18 1.64 -11.36
C HIS A 2 2.50 2.40 -11.52
N ASP A 3 2.55 3.65 -11.06
CA ASP A 3 3.73 4.52 -11.20
C ASP A 3 4.98 3.94 -10.54
N ALA A 4 4.81 3.12 -9.49
CA ALA A 4 5.88 2.36 -8.84
C ALA A 4 6.72 1.52 -9.83
N MET A 5 6.14 1.07 -10.95
CA MET A 5 6.86 0.36 -12.01
C MET A 5 7.95 1.24 -12.65
N PHE A 6 7.68 2.53 -12.83
CA PHE A 6 8.64 3.47 -13.39
C PHE A 6 9.62 3.97 -12.32
N ILE A 7 9.14 4.22 -11.10
CA ILE A 7 9.99 4.61 -9.96
C ILE A 7 11.04 3.53 -9.66
N GLY A 8 10.66 2.25 -9.74
CA GLY A 8 11.56 1.10 -9.55
C GLY A 8 12.75 1.05 -10.50
N ARG A 9 12.79 1.89 -11.55
CA ARG A 9 13.95 2.03 -12.45
C ARG A 9 15.02 3.00 -11.94
N VAL A 10 14.69 3.88 -11.00
CA VAL A 10 15.57 4.97 -10.53
C VAL A 10 15.75 5.00 -9.00
N ALA A 11 14.91 4.28 -8.25
CA ALA A 11 15.02 4.13 -6.80
C ALA A 11 14.41 2.78 -6.37
N PRO A 12 14.78 2.24 -5.19
CA PRO A 12 14.06 1.11 -4.60
C PRO A 12 12.57 1.42 -4.46
N ALA A 13 11.70 0.55 -4.98
CA ALA A 13 10.26 0.74 -4.94
C ALA A 13 9.55 -0.60 -4.71
N ALA A 14 8.45 -0.55 -3.97
CA ALA A 14 7.56 -1.67 -3.71
C ALA A 14 6.10 -1.18 -3.69
N MET A 15 5.15 -2.13 -3.64
CA MET A 15 3.72 -1.84 -3.57
C MET A 15 3.07 -2.67 -2.46
N ILE A 16 2.04 -2.11 -1.84
CA ILE A 16 1.21 -2.77 -0.84
C ILE A 16 -0.21 -2.84 -1.42
N PHE A 17 -0.76 -4.05 -1.52
CA PHE A 17 -2.13 -4.28 -2.00
C PHE A 17 -3.05 -4.71 -0.86
N ILE A 18 -4.30 -4.25 -0.95
CA ILE A 18 -5.40 -4.70 -0.10
C ILE A 18 -6.46 -5.39 -0.95
N PRO A 19 -7.30 -6.27 -0.39
CA PRO A 19 -8.38 -6.89 -1.13
C PRO A 19 -9.46 -5.87 -1.54
N CYS A 20 -9.96 -6.03 -2.75
CA CYS A 20 -11.16 -5.36 -3.24
C CYS A 20 -12.30 -6.38 -3.31
N LYS A 21 -13.53 -5.96 -2.98
CA LYS A 21 -14.71 -6.81 -3.01
C LYS A 21 -14.90 -7.40 -4.42
N ASP A 22 -14.96 -8.73 -4.50
CA ASP A 22 -15.11 -9.49 -5.74
C ASP A 22 -14.03 -9.21 -6.80
N GLY A 23 -12.91 -8.56 -6.42
CA GLY A 23 -11.85 -8.16 -7.33
C GLY A 23 -12.26 -7.10 -8.37
N ILE A 24 -13.36 -6.40 -8.15
CA ILE A 24 -13.89 -5.40 -9.10
C ILE A 24 -13.11 -4.10 -8.97
N SER A 25 -12.63 -3.57 -10.09
CA SER A 25 -12.06 -2.22 -10.15
C SER A 25 -12.52 -1.49 -11.41
N HIS A 26 -12.30 -0.17 -11.48
CA HIS A 26 -12.73 0.69 -12.60
C HIS A 26 -14.25 0.64 -12.82
N ASN A 27 -14.99 0.48 -11.74
CA ASN A 27 -16.44 0.43 -11.74
C ASN A 27 -16.95 1.16 -10.49
N GLU A 28 -18.14 1.77 -10.58
CA GLU A 28 -18.75 2.52 -9.49
C GLU A 28 -19.02 1.67 -8.23
N ILE A 29 -19.10 0.34 -8.37
CA ILE A 29 -19.28 -0.58 -7.23
C ILE A 29 -17.96 -1.08 -6.61
N GLU A 30 -16.81 -0.62 -7.11
CA GLU A 30 -15.50 -0.88 -6.51
C GLU A 30 -15.52 -0.49 -5.02
N SER A 31 -15.13 -1.42 -4.15
CA SER A 31 -15.18 -1.20 -2.70
C SER A 31 -14.19 -2.05 -1.93
N ALA A 32 -13.69 -1.51 -0.82
CA ALA A 32 -12.87 -2.20 0.16
C ALA A 32 -13.48 -2.02 1.56
N THR A 33 -13.27 -2.99 2.46
CA THR A 33 -13.77 -2.88 3.83
C THR A 33 -12.88 -1.94 4.65
N PRO A 34 -13.43 -1.25 5.67
CA PRO A 34 -12.63 -0.41 6.56
C PRO A 34 -11.44 -1.15 7.19
N GLU A 35 -11.59 -2.44 7.50
CA GLU A 35 -10.55 -3.27 8.09
C GLU A 35 -9.38 -3.49 7.11
N HIS A 36 -9.66 -3.76 5.83
CA HIS A 36 -8.62 -3.90 4.82
C HIS A 36 -7.89 -2.59 4.57
N VAL A 37 -8.63 -1.46 4.53
CA VAL A 37 -8.04 -0.14 4.36
C VAL A 37 -7.12 0.19 5.56
N HIS A 38 -7.59 -0.05 6.78
CA HIS A 38 -6.78 0.11 7.99
C HIS A 38 -5.50 -0.73 7.91
N ALA A 39 -5.62 -2.03 7.62
CA ALA A 39 -4.47 -2.93 7.55
C ALA A 39 -3.45 -2.45 6.50
N GLY A 40 -3.90 -2.05 5.31
CA GLY A 40 -3.03 -1.51 4.26
C GLY A 40 -2.30 -0.24 4.70
N CYS A 41 -3.00 0.68 5.36
CA CYS A 41 -2.41 1.90 5.90
C CYS A 41 -1.40 1.63 7.01
N ASN A 42 -1.65 0.67 7.90
CA ASN A 42 -0.68 0.31 8.94
C ASN A 42 0.59 -0.32 8.36
N VAL A 43 0.47 -1.21 7.37
CA VAL A 43 1.66 -1.75 6.68
C VAL A 43 2.43 -0.62 6.01
N LEU A 44 1.74 0.32 5.35
CA LEU A 44 2.41 1.49 4.75
C LEU A 44 3.13 2.35 5.80
N LEU A 45 2.49 2.62 6.94
CA LEU A 45 3.08 3.40 8.03
C LEU A 45 4.38 2.77 8.50
N HIS A 46 4.37 1.50 8.92
CA HIS A 46 5.57 0.84 9.45
C HIS A 46 6.66 0.68 8.38
N ALA A 47 6.29 0.34 7.14
CA ALA A 47 7.27 0.24 6.04
C ALA A 47 7.96 1.59 5.75
N MET A 48 7.24 2.71 5.89
CA MET A 48 7.80 4.05 5.69
C MET A 48 8.64 4.52 6.87
N LEU A 49 8.25 4.20 8.11
CA LEU A 49 9.08 4.46 9.29
C LEU A 49 10.40 3.71 9.20
N GLU A 50 10.36 2.41 8.87
CA GLU A 50 11.55 1.59 8.65
C GLU A 50 12.43 2.16 7.53
N ALA A 51 11.84 2.49 6.37
CA ALA A 51 12.58 3.07 5.25
C ALA A 51 13.18 4.46 5.57
N ALA A 52 12.56 5.22 6.48
CA ALA A 52 13.06 6.50 6.95
C ALA A 52 14.14 6.37 8.03
N GLY A 53 14.45 5.15 8.50
CA GLY A 53 15.39 4.91 9.59
C GLY A 53 14.86 5.37 10.96
N ILE A 54 13.53 5.42 11.12
CA ILE A 54 12.88 5.71 12.41
C ILE A 54 12.60 4.37 13.08
N GLU A 55 13.32 4.10 14.18
CA GLU A 55 13.06 2.92 15.01
C GLU A 55 11.77 3.12 15.82
N ASP A 56 10.92 2.09 15.84
CA ASP A 56 9.84 2.01 16.82
C ASP A 56 10.52 1.89 18.20
N GLY A 57 10.47 2.97 18.98
CA GLY A 57 11.11 3.02 20.28
C GLY A 57 10.49 2.00 21.23
N GLU A 58 11.25 0.95 21.55
CA GLU A 58 11.20 0.25 22.83
C GLU A 58 12.16 0.90 23.84
#